data_AF-A0A7C4UE40-F1
#
_entry.id   AF-A0A7C4UE40-F1
#
_cell.length_a   1.000
_cell.length_b   1.000
_cell.length_c   1.000
_cell.angle_alpha   90.00
_cell.angle_beta   90.00
_cell.angle_gamma   90.00
#
_symmetry.space_group_name_H-M   'P 1'
#
loop_
_entity.id
_entity.type
_entity.pdbx_description
1 polymer ?
#
loop_
_entity_poly.entity_id
_entity_poly.type
_entity_poly.pdbx_seq_one_letter_code
_entity_poly.pdbx_strand_id
1 'polypeptide(L)'
;MILNGIYDATLQSLYIFRHPSKQLERAELYIDYYWIEKCRQINLIDRNPAWMAKKLKDSPLRSSAEPDIKSQLQRVENRYRTSNGGLRRQWYPGTLETLAHDVGLTSEYEMLQRHLSGFVHSSYLAISDGPWFKDFFLMHCAWQFSFRVLGRFAEYKEVPLTDDEREVVNLAFANVLGFSDSIA
;
A
#
# COMPACT_ATOMS: atom_id res chain seq x y z
N MET A 1 -3.43 -0.95 13.01
CA MET A 1 -3.69 -1.73 11.78
C MET A 1 -4.25 -0.86 10.64
N ILE A 2 -5.35 -0.14 10.84
CA ILE A 2 -5.95 0.72 9.78
C ILE A 2 -4.97 1.81 9.29
N LEU A 3 -4.36 2.58 10.20
CA LEU A 3 -3.44 3.65 9.82
C LEU A 3 -2.20 3.14 9.06
N ASN A 4 -1.71 1.94 9.39
CA ASN A 4 -0.60 1.31 8.66
C ASN A 4 -1.01 1.00 7.22
N GLY A 5 -2.22 0.44 7.03
CA GLY A 5 -2.74 0.18 5.69
C GLY A 5 -2.96 1.46 4.87
N ILE A 6 -3.44 2.54 5.51
CA ILE A 6 -3.59 3.86 4.85
C ILE A 6 -2.20 4.39 4.45
N TYR A 7 -1.23 4.33 5.35
CA TYR A 7 0.13 4.78 5.09
C TYR A 7 0.79 4.04 3.92
N ASP A 8 0.73 2.70 3.94
CA ASP A 8 1.21 1.84 2.87
C ASP A 8 0.56 2.19 1.53
N ALA A 9 -0.77 2.38 1.52
CA ALA A 9 -1.52 2.75 0.33
C ALA A 9 -1.15 4.15 -0.18
N THR A 10 -0.87 5.10 0.72
CA THR A 10 -0.39 6.44 0.36
C THR A 10 0.99 6.38 -0.28
N LEU A 11 1.96 5.68 0.31
CA LEU A 11 3.29 5.52 -0.31
C LEU A 11 3.20 4.88 -1.70
N GLN A 12 2.39 3.83 -1.82
CA GLN A 12 2.13 3.15 -3.10
C GLN A 12 1.51 4.08 -4.14
N SER A 13 0.53 4.89 -3.74
CA SER A 13 -0.14 5.85 -4.63
C SER A 13 0.83 6.95 -5.05
N LEU A 14 1.55 7.55 -4.11
CA LEU A 14 2.56 8.58 -4.39
C LEU A 14 3.66 8.03 -5.30
N TYR A 15 4.05 6.77 -5.12
CA TYR A 15 5.02 6.11 -6.00
C TYR A 15 4.51 6.03 -7.44
N ILE A 16 3.24 5.73 -7.68
CA ILE A 16 2.65 5.76 -9.03
C ILE A 16 2.80 7.16 -9.66
N PHE A 17 2.44 8.22 -8.92
CA PHE A 17 2.43 9.58 -9.44
C PHE A 17 3.81 10.28 -9.49
N ARG A 18 4.82 9.78 -8.77
CA ARG A 18 6.12 10.46 -8.59
C ARG A 18 6.87 10.76 -9.89
N HIS A 19 6.76 9.90 -10.89
CA HIS A 19 7.43 10.08 -12.18
C HIS A 19 6.41 10.00 -13.32
N PRO A 20 6.03 11.12 -13.94
CA PRO A 20 5.03 11.13 -15.02
C PRO A 20 5.36 10.16 -16.15
N SER A 21 6.64 10.02 -16.50
CA SER A 21 7.10 9.10 -17.56
C SER A 21 6.93 7.61 -17.22
N LYS A 22 6.77 7.25 -15.95
CA LYS A 22 6.60 5.85 -15.48
C LYS A 22 5.23 5.57 -14.89
N GLN A 23 4.33 6.56 -14.90
CA GLN A 23 3.07 6.47 -14.17
C GLN A 23 2.18 5.31 -14.68
N LEU A 24 2.04 5.18 -16.00
CA LEU A 24 1.26 4.09 -16.60
C LEU A 24 1.87 2.73 -16.30
N GLU A 25 3.19 2.58 -16.46
CA GLU A 25 3.91 1.35 -16.13
C GLU A 25 3.70 0.95 -14.65
N ARG A 26 3.80 1.91 -13.73
CA ARG A 26 3.59 1.67 -12.30
C ARG A 26 2.14 1.32 -11.97
N ALA A 27 1.17 1.98 -12.61
CA ALA A 27 -0.25 1.65 -12.45
C ALA A 27 -0.58 0.26 -13.00
N GLU A 28 -0.01 -0.12 -14.14
CA GLU A 28 -0.13 -1.47 -14.70
C GLU A 28 0.46 -2.52 -13.76
N LEU A 29 1.61 -2.25 -13.13
CA LEU A 29 2.16 -3.15 -12.10
C LEU A 29 1.17 -3.36 -10.95
N TYR A 30 0.51 -2.30 -10.47
CA TYR A 30 -0.49 -2.45 -9.42
C TYR A 30 -1.68 -3.31 -9.87
N ILE A 31 -2.22 -3.02 -11.05
CA ILE A 31 -3.40 -3.73 -11.59
C ILE A 31 -3.07 -5.21 -11.89
N ASP A 32 -1.94 -5.49 -12.55
CA ASP A 32 -1.54 -6.85 -12.88
C ASP A 32 -1.28 -7.70 -11.62
N TYR A 33 -0.85 -7.08 -10.53
CA TYR A 33 -0.58 -7.78 -9.28
C TYR A 33 -1.81 -8.45 -8.66
N TYR A 34 -3.00 -7.94 -8.95
CA TYR A 34 -4.28 -8.56 -8.58
C TYR A 34 -4.33 -10.06 -8.91
N TRP A 35 -3.81 -10.46 -10.08
CA TRP A 35 -3.82 -11.86 -10.52
C TRP A 35 -2.91 -12.74 -9.67
N ILE A 36 -1.77 -12.20 -9.23
CA ILE A 36 -0.86 -12.89 -8.28
C ILE A 36 -1.55 -13.09 -6.94
N GLU A 37 -2.21 -12.06 -6.42
CA GLU A 37 -2.94 -12.13 -5.15
C GLU A 37 -4.11 -13.11 -5.22
N LYS A 38 -4.87 -13.11 -6.32
CA LYS A 38 -5.95 -14.08 -6.56
C LYS A 38 -5.45 -15.51 -6.55
N CYS A 39 -4.35 -15.81 -7.25
CA CYS A 39 -3.76 -17.14 -7.21
C CYS A 39 -3.25 -17.52 -5.81
N ARG A 40 -2.67 -16.59 -5.06
CA ARG A 40 -2.28 -16.84 -3.66
C ARG A 40 -3.47 -17.13 -2.76
N GLN A 41 -4.56 -16.39 -2.92
CA GLN A 41 -5.80 -16.61 -2.16
C GLN A 41 -6.39 -17.98 -2.45
N ILE A 42 -6.42 -18.41 -3.72
CA ILE A 42 -6.82 -19.76 -4.13
C ILE A 42 -5.94 -20.81 -3.44
N ASN A 43 -4.62 -20.66 -3.52
CA ASN A 43 -3.68 -21.58 -2.87
C ASN A 43 -3.85 -21.63 -1.34
N LEU A 44 -4.16 -20.49 -0.71
CA LEU A 44 -4.43 -20.42 0.73
C LEU A 44 -5.69 -21.21 1.09
N ILE A 45 -6.77 -21.01 0.32
CA ILE A 45 -8.01 -21.78 0.47
C ILE A 45 -7.71 -23.27 0.28
N ASP A 46 -6.96 -23.63 -0.77
CA ASP A 46 -6.63 -25.01 -1.14
C ASP A 46 -5.84 -25.75 -0.04
N ARG A 47 -4.99 -25.04 0.70
CA ARG A 47 -4.20 -25.61 1.80
C ARG A 47 -4.91 -25.57 3.16
N ASN A 48 -5.99 -24.81 3.29
CA ASN A 48 -6.68 -24.62 4.56
C ASN A 48 -7.66 -25.79 4.83
N PRO A 49 -7.55 -26.48 5.98
CA PRO A 49 -8.43 -27.59 6.35
C PRO A 49 -9.77 -27.16 6.96
N ALA A 50 -9.98 -25.87 7.23
CA ALA A 50 -11.21 -25.37 7.85
C ALA A 50 -12.45 -25.67 7.00
N TRP A 51 -13.60 -25.89 7.66
CA TRP A 51 -14.86 -26.26 7.01
C TRP A 51 -15.27 -25.25 5.92
N MET A 52 -15.05 -23.95 6.15
CA MET A 52 -15.37 -22.90 5.19
C MET A 52 -14.48 -22.99 3.95
N ALA A 53 -13.18 -23.25 4.13
CA ALA A 53 -12.26 -23.46 3.02
C ALA A 53 -12.66 -24.69 2.20
N LYS A 54 -13.14 -25.77 2.84
CA LYS A 54 -13.73 -26.92 2.14
C LYS A 54 -14.96 -26.54 1.31
N LYS A 55 -15.90 -25.78 1.86
CA LYS A 55 -17.07 -25.29 1.08
C LYS A 55 -16.66 -24.42 -0.10
N LEU A 56 -15.68 -23.53 0.08
CA LEU A 56 -15.16 -22.71 -1.01
C LEU A 56 -14.50 -23.59 -2.06
N LYS A 57 -13.76 -24.63 -1.65
CA LYS A 57 -13.10 -25.55 -2.58
C LYS A 57 -14.07 -26.26 -3.52
N ASP A 58 -15.19 -26.68 -2.96
CA ASP A 58 -16.22 -27.45 -3.64
C ASP A 58 -17.22 -26.53 -4.39
N SER A 59 -17.00 -25.21 -4.41
CA SER A 59 -17.90 -24.26 -5.07
C SER A 59 -17.91 -24.45 -6.59
N PRO A 60 -19.09 -24.59 -7.22
CA PRO A 60 -19.20 -24.73 -8.68
C PRO A 60 -18.73 -23.48 -9.44
N LEU A 61 -18.66 -22.32 -8.78
CA LEU A 61 -18.15 -21.09 -9.39
C LEU A 61 -16.63 -21.11 -9.62
N ARG A 62 -15.89 -22.00 -8.93
CA ARG A 62 -14.43 -22.12 -9.11
C ARG A 62 -14.06 -22.68 -10.48
N SER A 63 -14.77 -23.71 -10.93
CA SER A 63 -14.45 -24.39 -12.19
C SER A 63 -14.56 -23.46 -13.40
N SER A 64 -15.49 -22.49 -13.37
CA SER A 64 -15.62 -21.47 -14.41
C SER A 64 -14.61 -20.33 -14.30
N ALA A 65 -14.18 -19.96 -13.10
CA ALA A 65 -13.34 -18.77 -12.88
C ALA A 65 -11.82 -19.06 -12.92
N GLU A 66 -11.39 -20.20 -12.42
CA GLU A 66 -9.95 -20.49 -12.29
C GLU A 66 -9.16 -20.63 -13.59
N PRO A 67 -9.73 -21.14 -14.71
CA PRO A 67 -9.01 -21.17 -15.98
C PRO A 67 -8.57 -19.77 -16.43
N ASP A 68 -9.46 -18.78 -16.29
CA ASP A 68 -9.14 -17.38 -16.62
C ASP A 68 -8.08 -16.81 -15.67
N ILE A 69 -8.24 -17.04 -14.36
CA ILE A 69 -7.24 -16.59 -13.36
C ILE A 69 -5.85 -17.17 -13.65
N LYS A 70 -5.76 -18.46 -14.02
CA LYS A 70 -4.49 -19.10 -14.39
C LYS A 70 -3.90 -18.52 -15.67
N SER A 71 -4.73 -18.24 -16.68
CA SER A 71 -4.29 -17.61 -17.93
C SER A 71 -3.74 -16.20 -17.67
N GLN A 72 -4.45 -15.40 -16.85
CA GLN A 72 -4.00 -14.06 -16.48
C GLN A 72 -2.71 -14.09 -15.66
N LEU A 73 -2.55 -15.05 -14.74
CA LEU A 73 -1.29 -15.23 -14.01
C LEU A 73 -0.13 -15.51 -14.98
N GLN A 74 -0.30 -16.43 -15.93
CA GLN A 74 0.74 -16.76 -16.92
C GLN A 74 1.15 -15.55 -17.77
N ARG A 75 0.20 -14.67 -18.10
CA ARG A 75 0.48 -13.41 -18.82
C ARG A 75 1.40 -12.48 -18.02
N VAL A 76 1.22 -12.39 -16.69
CA VAL A 76 1.90 -11.38 -15.86
C VAL A 76 3.11 -11.90 -15.09
N GLU A 77 3.19 -13.21 -14.83
CA GLU A 77 4.12 -13.78 -13.84
C GLU A 77 5.59 -13.43 -14.08
N ASN A 78 6.04 -13.39 -15.34
CA ASN A 78 7.43 -13.12 -15.69
C ASN A 78 7.90 -11.74 -15.19
N ARG A 79 7.01 -10.75 -15.17
CA ARG A 79 7.29 -9.39 -14.67
C ARG A 79 7.50 -9.36 -13.15
N TYR A 80 7.05 -10.37 -12.42
CA TYR A 80 7.15 -10.46 -10.96
C TYR A 80 8.10 -11.54 -10.48
N ARG A 81 8.78 -12.25 -11.37
CA ARG A 81 9.78 -13.25 -10.99
C ARG A 81 10.96 -12.57 -10.29
N THR A 82 11.37 -13.14 -9.17
CA THR A 82 12.57 -12.76 -8.43
C THR A 82 13.76 -13.61 -8.89
N SER A 83 14.98 -13.17 -8.58
CA SER A 83 16.22 -13.89 -8.95
C SER A 83 16.30 -15.32 -8.40
N ASN A 84 15.62 -15.59 -7.28
CA ASN A 84 15.51 -16.93 -6.69
C ASN A 84 14.39 -17.80 -7.31
N GLY A 85 13.76 -17.35 -8.41
CA GLY A 85 12.69 -18.07 -9.12
C GLY A 85 11.29 -17.93 -8.51
N GLY A 86 11.16 -17.28 -7.35
CA GLY A 86 9.87 -16.98 -6.71
C GLY A 86 9.11 -15.82 -7.37
N LEU A 87 7.90 -15.54 -6.87
CA LEU A 87 7.15 -14.33 -7.22
C LEU A 87 7.29 -13.28 -6.11
N ARG A 88 7.50 -12.01 -6.48
CA ARG A 88 7.57 -10.87 -5.55
C ARG A 88 6.36 -10.82 -4.63
N ARG A 89 6.58 -10.57 -3.33
CA ARG A 89 5.53 -10.46 -2.30
C ARG A 89 4.71 -9.16 -2.36
N GLN A 90 5.16 -8.20 -3.15
CA GLN A 90 4.52 -6.91 -3.41
C GLN A 90 4.56 -6.60 -4.91
N TRP A 91 3.73 -5.65 -5.36
CA TRP A 91 3.62 -5.28 -6.78
C TRP A 91 4.79 -4.40 -7.26
N TYR A 92 5.34 -3.58 -6.37
CA TYR A 92 6.47 -2.71 -6.65
C TYR A 92 7.82 -3.43 -6.45
N PRO A 93 8.91 -2.97 -7.09
CA PRO A 93 10.25 -3.48 -6.82
C PRO A 93 10.79 -2.96 -5.47
N GLY A 94 11.70 -3.69 -4.84
CA GLY A 94 12.31 -3.27 -3.57
C GLY A 94 11.39 -3.47 -2.37
N THR A 95 11.51 -2.61 -1.37
CA THR A 95 10.74 -2.66 -0.10
C THR A 95 9.89 -1.40 0.06
N LEU A 96 9.01 -1.37 1.07
CA LEU A 96 8.22 -0.17 1.38
C LEU A 96 9.12 1.03 1.75
N GLU A 97 10.26 0.75 2.39
CA GLU A 97 11.33 1.74 2.64
C GLU A 97 11.88 2.33 1.34
N THR A 98 12.11 1.49 0.32
CA THR A 98 12.52 1.97 -1.01
C THR A 98 11.48 2.91 -1.62
N LEU A 99 10.20 2.61 -1.45
CA LEU A 99 9.11 3.49 -1.90
C LEU A 99 9.13 4.82 -1.15
N ALA A 100 9.27 4.78 0.18
CA ALA A 100 9.36 5.96 1.01
C ALA A 100 10.53 6.86 0.58
N HIS A 101 11.69 6.27 0.32
CA HIS A 101 12.84 6.99 -0.22
C HIS A 101 12.53 7.63 -1.59
N ASP A 102 11.95 6.88 -2.53
CA ASP A 102 11.64 7.39 -3.87
C ASP A 102 10.65 8.57 -3.87
N VAL A 103 9.72 8.59 -2.91
CA VAL A 103 8.73 9.67 -2.77
C VAL A 103 9.15 10.77 -1.80
N GLY A 104 10.34 10.68 -1.19
CA GLY A 104 10.88 11.69 -0.27
C GLY A 104 10.21 11.70 1.10
N LEU A 105 9.87 10.52 1.63
CA LEU A 105 9.19 10.33 2.92
C LEU A 105 9.94 9.33 3.83
N THR A 106 11.27 9.22 3.70
CA THR A 106 12.08 8.26 4.48
C THR A 106 11.96 8.48 5.99
N SER A 107 12.11 9.72 6.46
CA SER A 107 12.04 10.04 7.89
C SER A 107 10.66 9.70 8.48
N GLU A 108 9.61 9.98 7.70
CA GLU A 108 8.24 9.63 8.06
C GLU A 108 8.04 8.10 8.14
N TYR A 109 8.62 7.35 7.20
CA TYR A 109 8.59 5.89 7.21
C TYR A 109 9.31 5.31 8.42
N GLU A 110 10.52 5.78 8.74
CA GLU A 110 11.28 5.29 9.88
C GLU A 110 10.54 5.50 11.20
N MET A 111 9.85 6.64 11.35
CA MET A 111 9.06 6.92 12.53
C MET A 111 7.76 6.12 12.55
N LEU A 112 6.92 6.25 11.52
CA LEU A 112 5.60 5.63 11.52
C LEU A 112 5.67 4.11 11.46
N GLN A 113 6.51 3.54 10.60
CA GLN A 113 6.56 2.09 10.44
C GLN A 113 7.01 1.41 11.74
N ARG A 114 8.02 1.95 12.44
CA ARG A 114 8.48 1.38 13.72
C ARG A 114 7.39 1.45 14.80
N HIS A 115 6.66 2.55 14.87
CA HIS A 115 5.60 2.74 15.87
C HIS A 115 4.28 2.10 15.49
N LEU A 116 3.99 1.82 14.22
CA LEU A 116 2.75 1.18 13.79
C LEU A 116 2.90 -0.35 13.72
N SER A 117 4.10 -0.86 13.43
CA SER A 117 4.39 -2.30 13.38
C SER A 117 4.69 -2.91 14.75
N GLY A 118 5.17 -2.14 15.73
CA GLY A 118 5.44 -2.65 17.08
C GLY A 118 4.17 -2.99 17.88
N PHE A 119 3.05 -2.30 17.62
CA PHE A 119 1.82 -2.39 18.42
C PHE A 119 0.85 -3.48 17.94
N VAL A 120 1.18 -4.24 16.89
CA VAL A 120 0.33 -5.34 16.43
C VAL A 120 0.48 -6.60 17.29
N HIS A 121 1.49 -6.62 18.16
CA HIS A 121 1.64 -7.65 19.18
C HIS A 121 1.15 -7.11 20.52
N SER A 122 0.32 -7.89 21.23
CA SER A 122 -0.17 -7.62 22.59
C SER A 122 0.98 -7.68 23.61
N SER A 123 1.99 -6.84 23.45
CA SER A 123 3.08 -6.71 24.40
C SER A 123 2.57 -6.07 25.68
N TYR A 124 3.18 -6.43 26.81
CA TYR A 124 2.86 -5.81 28.10
C TYR A 124 2.94 -4.29 28.03
N LEU A 125 3.96 -3.75 27.33
CA LEU A 125 4.17 -2.32 27.17
C LEU A 125 3.04 -1.65 26.36
N ALA A 126 2.58 -2.28 25.27
CA ALA A 126 1.45 -1.78 24.49
C ALA A 126 0.13 -1.77 25.28
N ILE A 127 -0.06 -2.72 26.19
CA ILE A 127 -1.24 -2.79 27.07
C ILE A 127 -1.16 -1.77 28.22
N SER A 128 0.02 -1.57 28.79
CA SER A 128 0.22 -0.69 29.96
C SER A 128 0.29 0.80 29.58
N ASP A 129 1.02 1.16 28.52
CA ASP A 129 1.19 2.55 28.10
C ASP A 129 0.06 3.04 27.17
N GLY A 130 -0.67 2.09 26.58
CA GLY A 130 -1.65 2.36 25.53
C GLY A 130 -0.98 2.81 24.21
N PRO A 131 -1.78 3.19 23.21
CA PRO A 131 -1.24 3.64 21.93
C PRO A 131 -0.53 4.99 22.11
N TRP A 132 0.67 5.12 21.52
CA TRP A 132 1.42 6.38 21.48
C TRP A 132 0.68 7.49 20.73
N PHE A 133 -0.04 7.11 19.68
CA PHE A 133 -0.89 8.01 18.90
C PHE A 133 -2.33 7.90 19.42
N LYS A 134 -2.82 8.96 20.06
CA LYS A 134 -4.16 9.03 20.64
C LYS A 134 -5.07 9.97 19.84
N ASP A 135 -6.37 9.64 19.85
CA ASP A 135 -7.46 10.53 19.46
C ASP A 135 -7.28 11.20 18.09
N PHE A 136 -7.37 12.54 18.07
CA PHE A 136 -7.33 13.40 16.90
C PHE A 136 -6.06 13.21 16.06
N PHE A 137 -4.94 12.81 16.66
CA PHE A 137 -3.69 12.65 15.92
C PHE A 137 -3.78 11.53 14.87
N LEU A 138 -4.43 10.40 15.18
CA LEU A 138 -4.62 9.31 14.22
C LEU A 138 -5.46 9.75 13.02
N MET A 139 -6.52 10.53 13.30
CA MET A 139 -7.39 11.10 12.28
C MET A 139 -6.65 12.13 11.43
N HIS A 140 -5.84 12.98 12.06
CA HIS A 140 -4.99 13.95 11.39
C HIS A 140 -4.01 13.28 10.42
N CYS A 141 -3.30 12.23 10.85
CA CYS A 141 -2.43 11.46 9.94
C CYS A 141 -3.22 10.85 8.77
N ALA A 142 -4.38 10.24 9.05
CA ALA A 142 -5.20 9.66 8.00
C ALA A 142 -5.66 10.70 6.97
N TRP A 143 -6.02 11.90 7.41
CA TRP A 143 -6.37 13.03 6.54
C TRP A 143 -5.16 13.50 5.72
N GLN A 144 -4.01 13.73 6.35
CA GLN A 144 -2.80 14.13 5.63
C GLN A 144 -2.42 13.11 4.54
N PHE A 145 -2.44 11.82 4.87
CA PHE A 145 -2.17 10.75 3.90
C PHE A 145 -3.15 10.75 2.73
N SER A 146 -4.42 11.01 3.00
CA SER A 146 -5.47 11.07 1.97
C SER A 146 -5.32 12.31 1.08
N PHE A 147 -5.09 13.48 1.68
CA PHE A 147 -4.94 14.75 0.95
C PHE A 147 -3.69 14.76 0.05
N ARG A 148 -2.60 14.10 0.45
CA ARG A 148 -1.43 13.92 -0.43
C ARG A 148 -1.78 13.17 -1.71
N VAL A 149 -2.53 12.07 -1.59
CA VAL A 149 -2.96 11.27 -2.74
C VAL A 149 -3.93 12.07 -3.60
N LEU A 150 -4.90 12.76 -2.99
CA LEU A 150 -5.84 13.63 -3.71
C LEU A 150 -5.12 14.75 -4.46
N GLY A 151 -4.11 15.38 -3.85
CA GLY A 151 -3.29 16.40 -4.50
C GLY A 151 -2.59 15.87 -5.76
N ARG A 152 -1.92 14.72 -5.68
CA ARG A 152 -1.31 14.09 -6.87
C ARG A 152 -2.32 13.68 -7.93
N PHE A 153 -3.50 13.23 -7.50
CA PHE A 153 -4.56 12.89 -8.43
C PHE A 153 -5.12 14.12 -9.16
N ALA A 154 -5.30 15.24 -8.44
CA ALA A 154 -5.73 16.51 -9.02
C ALA A 154 -4.71 17.03 -10.04
N GLU A 155 -3.41 17.00 -9.70
CA GLU A 155 -2.31 17.32 -10.63
C GLU A 155 -2.39 16.44 -11.89
N TYR A 156 -2.54 15.12 -11.72
CA TYR A 156 -2.60 14.18 -12.83
C TYR A 156 -3.83 14.38 -13.73
N LYS A 157 -4.98 14.72 -13.14
CA LYS A 157 -6.24 14.93 -13.87
C LYS A 157 -6.42 16.37 -14.35
N GLU A 158 -5.44 17.23 -14.11
CA GLU A 158 -5.50 18.65 -14.42
C GLU A 158 -6.74 19.32 -13.81
N VAL A 159 -7.15 18.84 -12.62
CA VAL A 159 -8.29 19.40 -11.89
C VAL A 159 -7.80 20.66 -11.17
N PRO A 160 -8.36 21.84 -11.49
CA PRO A 160 -7.97 23.06 -10.81
C PRO A 160 -8.46 23.01 -9.35
N LEU A 161 -7.52 23.13 -8.41
CA LEU A 161 -7.83 23.30 -6.99
C LEU A 161 -8.04 24.79 -6.69
N THR A 162 -9.03 25.08 -5.86
CA THR A 162 -9.20 26.39 -5.21
C THR A 162 -7.99 26.70 -4.31
N ASP A 163 -7.85 27.96 -3.91
CA ASP A 163 -6.73 28.39 -3.05
C ASP A 163 -6.75 27.64 -1.70
N ASP A 164 -7.93 27.50 -1.09
CA ASP A 164 -8.11 26.76 0.17
C ASP A 164 -7.76 25.27 0.01
N GLU A 165 -8.22 24.63 -1.06
CA GLU A 165 -7.91 23.21 -1.33
C GLU A 165 -6.41 23.00 -1.56
N ARG A 166 -5.77 23.92 -2.28
CA ARG A 166 -4.33 23.90 -2.52
C ARG A 166 -3.55 24.08 -1.22
N GLU A 167 -4.00 24.97 -0.35
CA GLU A 167 -3.40 25.15 0.98
C GLU A 167 -3.49 23.85 1.80
N VAL A 168 -4.67 23.22 1.86
CA VAL A 168 -4.86 21.93 2.57
C VAL A 168 -3.93 20.85 2.01
N VAL A 169 -3.80 20.73 0.69
CA VAL A 169 -2.88 19.77 0.06
C VAL A 169 -1.44 20.09 0.41
N ASN A 170 -1.02 21.35 0.33
CA ASN A 170 0.35 21.76 0.65
C ASN A 170 0.68 21.47 2.13
N LEU A 171 -0.25 21.77 3.04
CA LEU A 171 -0.12 21.44 4.46
C LEU A 171 -0.07 19.93 4.70
N ALA A 172 -0.77 19.14 3.88
CA ALA A 172 -0.68 17.68 3.96
C ALA A 172 0.70 17.17 3.54
N PHE A 173 1.35 17.80 2.55
CA PHE A 173 2.72 17.48 2.14
C PHE A 173 3.80 18.00 3.09
N ALA A 174 3.49 18.99 3.94
CA ALA A 174 4.37 19.34 5.04
C ALA A 174 4.54 18.11 5.96
N ASN A 175 5.77 17.89 6.43
CA ASN A 175 6.10 16.68 7.18
C ASN A 175 5.19 16.55 8.41
N VAL A 176 4.56 15.37 8.62
CA VAL A 176 3.54 15.10 9.66
C VAL A 176 4.02 15.50 11.06
N LEU A 177 5.34 15.53 11.25
CA LEU A 177 6.02 15.71 12.53
C LEU A 177 6.87 16.99 12.60
N GLY A 178 6.81 17.88 11.60
CA GLY A 178 7.56 19.15 11.60
C GLY A 178 9.07 19.02 11.41
N PHE A 179 9.59 17.83 11.11
CA PHE A 179 10.99 17.66 10.73
C PHE A 179 11.18 18.02 9.25
N SER A 180 11.99 19.02 8.93
CA SER A 180 12.38 19.23 7.54
C SER A 180 13.38 18.14 7.15
N ASP A 181 13.09 17.37 6.11
CA ASP A 181 14.16 16.68 5.38
C ASP A 181 14.90 17.79 4.62
N SER A 182 15.82 18.47 5.31
CA SER A 182 16.78 19.35 4.66
C SER A 182 17.67 18.45 3.82
N ILE A 183 17.33 18.32 2.54
CA ILE A 183 18.17 17.70 1.53
C ILE A 183 19.44 18.55 1.44
N ALA A 184 20.57 17.96 1.84
CA ALA A 184 21.91 18.38 1.45
C ALA A 184 22.23 17.85 0.04
#